data_AF-A0A084APN8-F1
#
_entry.id   AF-A0A084APN8-F1
#
_cell.length_a   1.000
_cell.length_b   1.000
_cell.length_c   1.000
_cell.angle_alpha   90.00
_cell.angle_beta   90.00
_cell.angle_gamma   90.00
#
_symmetry.space_group_name_H-M   'P 1'
#
loop_
_entity.id
_entity.type
_entity.pdbx_description
1 polymer ?
#
loop_
_entity_poly.entity_id
_entity_poly.type
_entity_poly.pdbx_seq_one_letter_code
_entity_poly.pdbx_strand_id
1 'polypeptide(L)'
;MQKLTQGEIKTQLTTGNHRILSTKANPISALTGYSHEKLIIWHNWLAWAMFALALVHTFPFIVYNIWAGDIVMQWSMGGLWPTGVIALIAQAWLTFMSIRWVRDAFYEFFKAMHFLVALVFIVFLFLHCDHVLSSWDYFIAAGVLYTLSGLYSQCRVFVEHGFKHRAELFLVSKETVKIVIKIRSPWKPGQHIYVRFLALGIHSLTFHPFKICSLPSTDGNNDMVLYVK
;
A
#
# COMPACT_ATOMS: atom_id res chain seq x y z
N MET A 1 7.32 -36.17 25.40
CA MET A 1 6.02 -35.51 25.13
C MET A 1 6.12 -34.04 25.51
N GLN A 2 6.43 -33.18 24.54
CA GLN A 2 6.57 -31.74 24.77
C GLN A 2 5.17 -31.12 24.70
N LYS A 3 4.72 -30.49 25.79
CA LYS A 3 3.45 -29.74 25.81
C LYS A 3 3.52 -28.66 24.73
N LEU A 4 2.74 -28.82 23.66
CA LEU A 4 2.48 -27.76 22.69
C LEU A 4 1.72 -26.66 23.44
N THR A 5 2.39 -25.54 23.72
CA THR A 5 1.74 -24.33 24.23
C THR A 5 0.75 -23.83 23.18
N GLN A 6 -0.52 -24.15 23.39
CA GLN A 6 -1.63 -23.71 22.55
C GLN A 6 -1.93 -22.24 22.87
N GLY A 7 -1.65 -21.34 21.93
CA GLY A 7 -2.03 -19.94 22.01
C GLY A 7 -3.18 -19.66 21.03
N GLU A 8 -4.25 -19.00 21.50
CA GLU A 8 -5.32 -18.51 20.64
C GLU A 8 -5.07 -17.06 20.25
N ILE A 9 -5.05 -16.74 18.96
CA ILE A 9 -4.96 -15.36 18.47
C ILE A 9 -6.16 -15.05 17.57
N LYS A 10 -6.80 -13.90 17.81
CA LYS A 10 -7.80 -13.36 16.90
C LYS A 10 -7.12 -12.96 15.59
N THR A 11 -7.60 -13.53 14.51
CA THR A 11 -7.10 -13.26 13.16
C THR A 11 -8.24 -12.79 12.28
N GLN A 12 -7.94 -11.90 11.34
CA GLN A 12 -8.81 -11.72 10.19
C GLN A 12 -8.23 -12.43 8.99
N LEU A 13 -9.09 -13.21 8.35
CA LEU A 13 -8.83 -13.94 7.11
C LEU A 13 -9.46 -13.20 5.94
N THR A 14 -8.84 -13.29 4.78
CA THR A 14 -9.45 -12.86 3.50
C THR A 14 -9.08 -13.89 2.43
N THR A 15 -10.05 -14.72 2.03
CA THR A 15 -9.87 -15.78 1.03
C THR A 15 -9.82 -15.21 -0.38
N GLY A 16 -8.71 -15.41 -1.09
CA GLY A 16 -8.53 -14.92 -2.45
C GLY A 16 -9.18 -15.82 -3.50
N ASN A 17 -10.41 -15.50 -3.91
CA ASN A 17 -11.00 -16.10 -5.10
C ASN A 17 -10.49 -15.43 -6.38
N HIS A 18 -10.30 -16.25 -7.41
CA HIS A 18 -9.67 -15.93 -8.68
C HIS A 18 -9.97 -14.51 -9.19
N ARG A 19 -8.90 -13.76 -9.43
CA ARG A 19 -8.79 -12.52 -10.23
C ARG A 19 -8.86 -11.17 -9.51
N ILE A 20 -9.37 -11.04 -8.29
CA ILE A 20 -9.44 -9.71 -7.68
C ILE A 20 -9.19 -9.81 -6.16
N LEU A 21 -8.12 -9.15 -5.70
CA LEU A 21 -7.87 -8.66 -4.33
C LEU A 21 -7.01 -9.52 -3.39
N SER A 22 -5.70 -9.42 -3.59
CA SER A 22 -4.81 -9.17 -2.46
C SER A 22 -5.14 -7.79 -1.88
N THR A 23 -5.88 -7.77 -0.77
CA THR A 23 -5.93 -6.71 0.27
C THR A 23 -6.26 -5.26 -0.10
N LYS A 24 -6.44 -4.90 -1.37
CA LYS A 24 -6.80 -3.54 -1.78
C LYS A 24 -7.71 -3.63 -2.97
N ALA A 25 -9.02 -3.44 -2.78
CA ALA A 25 -9.91 -3.14 -3.89
C ALA A 25 -9.29 -2.04 -4.73
N ASN A 26 -8.86 -2.40 -5.94
CA ASN A 26 -8.18 -1.49 -6.83
C ASN A 26 -9.07 -1.29 -8.06
N PRO A 27 -9.77 -0.15 -8.18
CA PRO A 27 -10.69 0.10 -9.28
C PRO A 27 -9.95 0.07 -10.62
N ILE A 28 -8.66 0.41 -10.63
CA ILE A 28 -7.81 0.36 -11.82
C ILE A 28 -7.63 -1.11 -12.25
N SER A 29 -7.32 -2.02 -11.32
CA SER A 29 -7.24 -3.46 -11.64
C SER A 29 -8.58 -4.02 -12.10
N ALA A 30 -9.69 -3.58 -11.50
CA ALA A 30 -11.03 -4.04 -11.89
C ALA A 30 -11.40 -3.57 -13.31
N LEU A 31 -11.03 -2.34 -13.69
CA LEU A 31 -11.33 -1.76 -14.99
C LEU A 31 -10.38 -2.28 -16.09
N THR A 32 -9.09 -2.40 -15.80
CA THR A 32 -8.05 -2.72 -16.80
C THR A 32 -7.70 -4.20 -16.88
N GLY A 33 -8.09 -5.00 -15.89
CA GLY A 33 -7.69 -6.40 -15.77
C GLY A 33 -6.22 -6.62 -15.40
N TYR A 34 -5.45 -5.56 -15.12
CA TYR A 34 -4.05 -5.69 -14.72
C TYR A 34 -3.90 -6.14 -13.26
N SER A 35 -2.95 -7.05 -13.04
CA SER A 35 -2.58 -7.49 -11.69
C SER A 35 -1.92 -6.35 -10.89
N HIS A 36 -2.04 -6.43 -9.57
CA HIS A 36 -1.43 -5.47 -8.65
C HIS A 36 0.09 -5.34 -8.84
N GLU A 37 0.77 -6.45 -9.12
CA GLU A 37 2.21 -6.47 -9.40
C GLU A 37 2.58 -5.61 -10.62
N LYS A 38 1.77 -5.69 -11.69
CA LYS A 38 1.97 -4.84 -12.88
C LYS A 38 1.72 -3.37 -12.56
N LEU A 39 0.74 -3.06 -11.72
CA LEU A 39 0.47 -1.68 -11.31
C LEU A 39 1.59 -1.09 -10.46
N ILE A 40 2.29 -1.88 -9.64
CA ILE A 40 3.49 -1.42 -8.93
C ILE A 40 4.60 -1.04 -9.92
N ILE A 41 4.80 -1.82 -10.98
CA ILE A 41 5.77 -1.50 -12.03
C ILE A 41 5.42 -0.16 -12.68
N TRP A 42 4.14 0.04 -13.04
CA TRP A 42 3.66 1.30 -13.60
C TRP A 42 3.80 2.48 -12.64
N HIS A 43 3.49 2.29 -11.35
CA HIS A 43 3.68 3.32 -10.32
C HIS A 43 5.14 3.79 -10.25
N ASN A 44 6.09 2.86 -10.31
CA ASN A 44 7.52 3.20 -10.30
C ASN A 44 7.93 3.98 -11.55
N TRP A 45 7.50 3.55 -12.74
CA TRP A 45 7.79 4.26 -13.99
C TRP A 45 7.14 5.65 -14.03
N LEU A 46 5.91 5.76 -13.52
CA LEU A 46 5.20 7.02 -13.44
C LEU A 46 5.91 8.00 -12.48
N ALA A 47 6.46 7.53 -11.36
CA ALA A 47 7.23 8.37 -10.46
C ALA A 47 8.45 9.01 -11.15
N TRP A 48 9.19 8.24 -11.96
CA TRP A 48 10.30 8.75 -12.77
C TRP A 48 9.84 9.73 -13.85
N ALA A 49 8.76 9.42 -14.56
CA ALA A 49 8.20 10.31 -15.57
C ALA A 49 7.74 11.65 -14.95
N MET A 50 7.03 11.59 -13.83
CA MET A 50 6.61 12.77 -13.07
C MET A 50 7.80 13.59 -12.58
N PHE A 51 8.86 12.94 -12.09
CA PHE A 51 10.06 13.63 -11.66
C PHE A 51 10.76 14.34 -12.83
N ALA A 52 10.92 13.66 -13.98
CA ALA A 52 11.51 14.26 -15.17
C ALA A 52 10.68 15.48 -15.67
N LEU A 53 9.36 15.35 -15.72
CA LEU A 53 8.46 16.44 -16.09
C LEU A 53 8.53 17.60 -15.08
N ALA A 54 8.64 17.32 -13.78
CA ALA A 54 8.81 18.34 -12.76
C ALA A 54 10.10 19.14 -12.97
N LEU A 55 11.22 18.49 -13.30
CA LEU A 55 12.46 19.19 -13.63
C LEU A 55 12.34 20.06 -14.88
N VAL A 56 11.74 19.52 -15.95
CA VAL A 56 11.49 20.26 -17.19
C VAL A 56 10.52 21.43 -16.97
N HIS A 57 9.60 21.33 -16.01
CA HIS A 57 8.75 22.43 -15.60
C HIS A 57 9.54 23.49 -14.81
N THR A 58 10.27 23.10 -13.76
CA THR A 58 10.90 24.03 -12.82
C THR A 58 12.11 24.78 -13.40
N PHE A 59 13.02 24.10 -14.10
CA PHE A 59 14.28 24.73 -14.54
C PHE A 59 14.09 25.91 -15.51
N PRO A 60 13.20 25.84 -16.51
CA PRO A 60 12.92 27.00 -17.37
C PRO A 60 12.41 28.21 -16.59
N PHE A 61 11.54 28.01 -15.59
CA PHE A 61 11.09 29.12 -14.74
C PHE A 61 12.24 29.71 -13.93
N ILE A 62 13.13 28.89 -13.38
CA ILE A 62 14.33 29.39 -12.68
C ILE A 62 15.17 30.27 -13.61
N VAL A 63 15.50 29.78 -14.81
CA VAL A 63 16.32 30.52 -15.78
C VAL A 63 15.64 31.83 -16.19
N TYR A 64 14.33 31.79 -16.48
CA TYR A 64 13.56 32.97 -16.86
C TYR A 64 13.54 34.04 -15.76
N ASN A 65 13.26 33.66 -14.51
CA ASN A 65 13.16 34.63 -13.40
C ASN A 65 14.54 35.16 -12.93
N ILE A 66 15.62 34.40 -13.16
CA ILE A 66 16.98 34.93 -13.01
C ILE A 66 17.27 35.99 -14.06
N TRP A 67 16.92 35.72 -15.33
CA TRP A 67 17.12 36.65 -16.43
C TRP A 67 16.27 37.92 -16.28
N ALA A 68 15.03 37.79 -15.82
CA ALA A 68 14.13 38.91 -15.53
C ALA A 68 14.53 39.68 -14.25
N GLY A 69 15.40 39.12 -13.41
CA GLY A 69 15.86 39.74 -12.16
C GLY A 69 14.83 39.74 -11.03
N ASP A 70 13.76 38.94 -11.13
CA ASP A 70 12.64 38.95 -10.20
C ASP A 70 12.60 37.74 -9.26
N ILE A 71 13.55 36.81 -9.37
CA ILE A 71 13.56 35.57 -8.56
C ILE A 71 13.48 35.79 -7.04
N VAL A 72 14.10 36.86 -6.52
CA VAL A 72 14.04 37.20 -5.08
C VAL A 72 12.65 37.70 -4.69
N MET A 73 12.03 38.52 -5.55
CA MET A 73 10.67 39.00 -5.36
C MET A 73 9.69 37.84 -5.39
N GLN A 74 9.80 36.97 -6.39
CA GLN A 74 8.97 35.77 -6.55
C GLN A 74 9.05 34.84 -5.35
N TRP A 75 10.26 34.64 -4.80
CA TRP A 75 10.44 33.88 -3.56
C TRP A 75 9.77 34.57 -2.36
N SER A 76 9.95 35.89 -2.24
CA SER A 76 9.46 36.68 -1.10
C SER A 76 7.94 36.85 -1.09
N MET A 77 7.29 36.88 -2.26
CA MET A 77 5.83 36.87 -2.38
C MET A 77 5.21 35.56 -1.87
N GLY A 78 6.01 34.50 -1.75
CA GLY A 78 5.56 33.22 -1.24
C GLY A 78 4.57 32.53 -2.18
N GLY A 79 3.79 31.59 -1.65
CA GLY A 79 2.80 30.86 -2.44
C GLY A 79 3.45 29.90 -3.43
N LEU A 80 3.51 30.29 -4.71
CA LEU A 80 3.89 29.41 -5.82
C LEU A 80 5.31 28.84 -5.70
N TRP A 81 6.30 29.70 -5.43
CA TRP A 81 7.71 29.31 -5.39
C TRP A 81 8.08 28.37 -4.23
N PRO A 82 7.82 28.73 -2.96
CA PRO A 82 8.16 27.84 -1.85
C PRO A 82 7.37 26.53 -1.90
N THR A 83 6.08 26.56 -2.29
CA THR A 83 5.28 25.32 -2.39
C THR A 83 5.78 24.40 -3.49
N GLY A 84 6.16 24.95 -4.65
CA GLY A 84 6.73 24.20 -5.76
C GLY A 84 8.08 23.56 -5.42
N VAL A 85 8.96 24.30 -4.73
CA VAL A 85 10.26 23.78 -4.28
C VAL A 85 10.09 22.66 -3.25
N ILE A 86 9.19 22.82 -2.27
CA ILE A 86 8.91 21.77 -1.29
C ILE A 86 8.34 20.52 -1.98
N ALA A 87 7.42 20.69 -2.93
CA ALA A 87 6.87 19.58 -3.71
C ALA A 87 7.96 18.88 -4.54
N LEU A 88 8.87 19.62 -5.18
CA LEU A 88 9.96 19.04 -5.97
C LEU A 88 10.95 18.25 -5.10
N ILE A 89 11.33 18.77 -3.93
CA ILE A 89 12.21 18.07 -2.97
C ILE A 89 11.53 16.79 -2.48
N ALA A 90 10.24 16.85 -2.13
CA ALA A 90 9.47 15.68 -1.72
C ALA A 90 9.40 14.63 -2.86
N GLN A 91 9.13 15.05 -4.09
CA GLN A 91 9.13 14.16 -5.27
C GLN A 91 10.49 13.51 -5.50
N ALA A 92 11.58 14.26 -5.36
CA ALA A 92 12.94 13.74 -5.48
C ALA A 92 13.20 12.68 -4.41
N TRP A 93 12.89 12.97 -3.14
CA TRP A 93 13.04 12.02 -2.04
C TRP A 93 12.24 10.74 -2.31
N LEU A 94 10.97 10.86 -2.73
CA LEU A 94 10.11 9.72 -3.04
C LEU A 94 10.69 8.85 -4.15
N THR A 95 11.25 9.47 -5.18
CA THR A 95 11.79 8.77 -6.34
C THR A 95 13.10 8.05 -5.99
N PHE A 96 14.07 8.74 -5.38
CA PHE A 96 15.39 8.16 -5.09
C PHE A 96 15.36 7.14 -3.95
N MET A 97 14.58 7.39 -2.89
CA MET A 97 14.48 6.44 -1.77
C MET A 97 13.73 5.16 -2.17
N SER A 98 12.92 5.21 -3.23
CA SER A 98 12.21 4.04 -3.76
C SER A 98 13.07 3.14 -4.64
N ILE A 99 14.31 3.52 -4.94
CA ILE A 99 15.22 2.64 -5.68
C ILE A 99 15.51 1.40 -4.84
N ARG A 100 15.43 0.24 -5.49
CA ARG A 100 15.48 -1.09 -4.86
C ARG A 100 16.62 -1.25 -3.85
N TRP A 101 17.84 -0.85 -4.20
CA TRP A 101 19.01 -0.94 -3.31
C TRP A 101 18.87 -0.20 -1.96
N VAL A 102 18.28 1.00 -1.95
CA VAL A 102 18.12 1.85 -0.76
C VAL A 102 16.93 1.35 0.06
N ARG A 103 15.83 1.06 -0.63
CA ARG A 103 14.62 0.52 0.00
C ARG A 103 14.89 -0.81 0.69
N ASP A 104 15.59 -1.72 0.03
CA ASP A 104 15.81 -3.06 0.56
C ASP A 104 16.80 -3.02 1.75
N ALA A 105 17.71 -2.03 1.80
CA ALA A 105 18.62 -1.80 2.93
C ALA A 105 17.93 -1.18 4.17
N PHE A 106 16.95 -0.30 3.98
CA PHE A 106 16.29 0.45 5.05
C PHE A 106 14.75 0.35 4.99
N TYR A 107 14.22 -0.86 4.81
CA TYR A 107 12.81 -1.06 4.44
C TYR A 107 11.79 -0.43 5.40
N GLU A 108 11.95 -0.62 6.71
CA GLU A 108 11.00 -0.08 7.70
C GLU A 108 11.02 1.45 7.74
N PHE A 109 12.22 2.04 7.71
CA PHE A 109 12.40 3.49 7.65
C PHE A 109 11.84 4.07 6.35
N PHE A 110 12.20 3.46 5.21
CA PHE A 110 11.68 3.82 3.90
C PHE A 110 10.15 3.83 3.92
N LYS A 111 9.52 2.75 4.39
CA LYS A 111 8.06 2.60 4.38
C LYS A 111 7.38 3.69 5.19
N ALA A 112 7.85 3.95 6.41
CA ALA A 112 7.29 4.98 7.28
C ALA A 112 7.44 6.38 6.67
N MET A 113 8.66 6.72 6.22
CA MET A 113 8.93 8.02 5.62
C MET A 113 8.25 8.19 4.26
N HIS A 114 8.07 7.13 3.48
CA HIS A 114 7.42 7.20 2.18
C HIS A 114 5.98 7.68 2.30
N PHE A 115 5.21 7.18 3.27
CA PHE A 115 3.85 7.68 3.51
C PHE A 115 3.85 9.14 3.99
N LEU A 116 4.76 9.50 4.89
CA LEU A 116 4.88 10.87 5.39
C LEU A 116 5.21 11.86 4.26
N VAL A 117 6.25 11.56 3.48
CA VAL A 117 6.71 12.42 2.39
C VAL A 117 5.72 12.43 1.22
N ALA A 118 5.01 11.33 0.96
CA ALA A 118 3.92 11.30 -0.01
C ALA A 118 2.78 12.24 0.39
N LEU A 119 2.42 12.31 1.67
CA LEU A 119 1.43 13.27 2.16
C LEU A 119 1.92 14.71 1.97
N VAL A 120 3.17 15.01 2.33
CA VAL A 120 3.78 16.33 2.11
C VAL A 120 3.74 16.69 0.62
N PHE A 121 4.16 15.78 -0.26
CA PHE A 121 4.12 15.98 -1.70
C PHE A 121 2.71 16.33 -2.19
N ILE A 122 1.70 15.54 -1.82
CA ILE A 122 0.32 15.76 -2.27
C ILE A 122 -0.21 17.12 -1.78
N VAL A 123 0.00 17.46 -0.51
CA VAL A 123 -0.47 18.73 0.07
C VAL A 123 0.19 19.93 -0.61
N PHE A 124 1.52 19.92 -0.72
CA PHE A 124 2.24 21.05 -1.31
C PHE A 124 2.04 21.14 -2.83
N LEU A 125 1.86 20.03 -3.53
CA LEU A 125 1.50 20.06 -4.95
C LEU A 125 0.08 20.59 -5.16
N PHE A 126 -0.88 20.21 -4.32
CA PHE A 126 -2.25 20.76 -4.37
C PHE A 126 -2.27 22.28 -4.17
N LEU A 127 -1.51 22.78 -3.19
CA LEU A 127 -1.33 24.20 -2.95
C LEU A 127 -0.59 24.91 -4.09
N HIS A 128 0.46 24.27 -4.64
CA HIS A 128 1.24 24.82 -5.74
C HIS A 128 0.42 24.98 -7.03
N CYS A 129 -0.47 24.03 -7.31
CA CYS A 129 -1.30 24.07 -8.52
C CYS A 129 -2.43 25.11 -8.45
N ASP A 130 -2.86 25.56 -7.26
CA ASP A 130 -3.83 26.66 -7.06
C ASP A 130 -4.99 26.73 -8.09
N HIS A 131 -5.67 25.59 -8.31
CA HIS A 131 -6.77 25.42 -9.27
C HIS A 131 -6.43 25.69 -10.77
N VAL A 132 -5.17 25.95 -11.10
CA VAL A 132 -4.69 26.09 -12.47
C VAL A 132 -5.03 24.82 -13.27
N LEU A 133 -5.57 24.99 -14.48
CA LEU A 133 -6.01 23.88 -15.36
C LEU A 133 -6.94 22.87 -14.66
N SER A 134 -7.85 23.35 -13.80
CA SER A 134 -8.77 22.51 -13.03
C SER A 134 -8.07 21.40 -12.22
N SER A 135 -6.82 21.65 -11.82
CA SER A 135 -5.98 20.70 -11.09
C SER A 135 -6.68 20.13 -9.85
N TRP A 136 -7.40 20.97 -9.11
CA TRP A 136 -8.13 20.58 -7.91
C TRP A 136 -9.17 19.50 -8.16
N ASP A 137 -9.89 19.56 -9.29
CA ASP A 137 -10.87 18.54 -9.67
C ASP A 137 -10.20 17.17 -9.84
N TYR A 138 -9.02 17.13 -10.46
CA TYR A 138 -8.24 15.90 -10.61
C TYR A 138 -7.76 15.36 -9.25
N PHE A 139 -7.28 16.23 -8.34
CA PHE A 139 -6.87 15.82 -6.99
C PHE A 139 -8.04 15.27 -6.18
N ILE A 140 -9.19 15.96 -6.19
CA ILE A 140 -10.39 15.55 -5.48
C ILE A 140 -10.90 14.22 -6.05
N ALA A 141 -11.00 14.10 -7.37
CA ALA A 141 -11.43 12.86 -8.03
C ALA A 141 -10.50 11.68 -7.67
N ALA A 142 -9.18 11.88 -7.75
CA ALA A 142 -8.20 10.86 -7.37
C ALA A 142 -8.32 10.48 -5.88
N GLY A 143 -8.49 11.46 -4.99
CA GLY A 143 -8.68 11.24 -3.56
C GLY A 143 -9.97 10.49 -3.23
N VAL A 144 -11.08 10.83 -3.88
CA VAL A 144 -12.36 10.14 -3.74
C VAL A 144 -12.25 8.69 -4.23
N LEU A 145 -11.66 8.46 -5.40
CA LEU A 145 -11.47 7.10 -5.92
C LEU A 145 -10.56 6.26 -5.01
N TYR A 146 -9.48 6.84 -4.49
CA TYR A 146 -8.58 6.18 -3.57
C TYR A 146 -9.27 5.82 -2.24
N THR A 147 -10.02 6.76 -1.65
CA THR A 147 -10.70 6.54 -0.37
C THR A 147 -11.86 5.57 -0.48
N LEU A 148 -12.72 5.70 -1.50
CA LEU A 148 -13.85 4.79 -1.72
C LEU A 148 -13.39 3.36 -2.01
N SER A 149 -12.33 3.21 -2.81
CA SER A 149 -11.77 1.87 -3.07
C SER A 149 -11.19 1.23 -1.81
N GLY A 150 -10.46 2.00 -1.00
CA GLY A 150 -10.00 1.58 0.31
C GLY A 150 -11.16 1.15 1.22
N LEU A 151 -12.18 1.99 1.34
CA LEU A 151 -13.36 1.73 2.17
C LEU A 151 -14.12 0.49 1.70
N TYR A 152 -14.37 0.35 0.40
CA TYR A 152 -15.02 -0.84 -0.17
C TYR A 152 -14.23 -2.11 0.15
N SER A 153 -12.89 -2.06 0.04
CA SER A 153 -12.03 -3.18 0.41
C SER A 153 -12.17 -3.55 1.89
N GLN A 154 -12.22 -2.56 2.79
CA GLN A 154 -12.39 -2.80 4.22
C GLN A 154 -13.80 -3.33 4.55
N CYS A 155 -14.83 -2.76 3.95
CA CYS A 155 -16.23 -3.18 4.12
C CYS A 155 -16.44 -4.61 3.62
N ARG A 156 -15.91 -4.97 2.45
CA ARG A 156 -15.94 -6.34 1.91
C ARG A 156 -15.31 -7.34 2.88
N VAL A 157 -14.09 -7.08 3.35
CA VAL A 157 -13.40 -7.95 4.32
C VAL A 157 -14.20 -8.06 5.62
N PHE A 158 -14.77 -6.95 6.09
CA PHE A 158 -15.58 -6.94 7.30
C PHE A 158 -16.88 -7.75 7.15
N VAL A 159 -17.58 -7.65 6.01
CA VAL A 159 -18.83 -8.37 5.75
C VAL A 159 -18.59 -9.86 5.47
N GLU A 160 -17.58 -10.20 4.67
CA GLU A 160 -17.32 -11.58 4.25
C GLU A 160 -16.72 -12.43 5.38
N HIS A 161 -15.84 -11.86 6.21
CA HIS A 161 -15.06 -12.64 7.20
C HIS A 161 -15.25 -12.17 8.64
N GLY A 162 -15.70 -10.93 8.88
CA GLY A 162 -15.90 -10.38 10.23
C GLY A 162 -14.65 -10.45 11.13
N PHE A 163 -14.80 -10.19 12.44
CA PHE A 163 -13.69 -10.24 13.42
C PHE A 163 -13.57 -11.59 14.15
N LYS A 164 -14.27 -12.63 13.69
CA LYS A 164 -14.56 -13.81 14.51
C LYS A 164 -13.71 -15.04 14.20
N HIS A 165 -12.75 -14.96 13.27
CA HIS A 165 -11.86 -16.08 13.01
C HIS A 165 -10.78 -16.20 14.09
N ARG A 166 -10.76 -17.34 14.78
CA ARG A 166 -9.68 -17.70 15.71
C ARG A 166 -8.67 -18.58 14.96
N ALA A 167 -7.40 -18.22 15.07
CA ALA A 167 -6.31 -19.07 14.63
C ALA A 167 -5.73 -19.80 15.83
N GLU A 168 -5.56 -21.11 15.69
CA GLU A 168 -4.86 -21.97 16.64
C GLU A 168 -3.40 -22.11 16.16
N LEU A 169 -2.45 -21.76 17.03
CA LEU A 169 -1.01 -21.81 16.74
C LEU A 169 -0.38 -23.05 17.37
N PHE A 170 0.35 -23.81 16.56
CA PHE A 170 1.09 -25.00 16.99
C PHE A 170 2.57 -24.84 16.62
N LEU A 171 3.45 -24.98 17.59
CA LEU A 171 4.90 -24.96 17.36
C LEU A 171 5.34 -26.35 16.89
N VAL A 172 5.69 -26.49 15.61
CA VAL A 172 6.07 -27.80 15.00
C VAL A 172 7.56 -28.04 15.10
N SER A 173 8.37 -26.98 14.97
CA SER A 173 9.82 -27.02 15.13
C SER A 173 10.31 -25.74 15.82
N LYS A 174 11.60 -25.67 16.19
CA LYS A 174 12.22 -24.45 16.75
C LYS A 174 12.07 -23.22 15.85
N GLU A 175 11.90 -23.41 14.55
CA GLU A 175 11.80 -22.36 13.53
C GLU A 175 10.53 -22.51 12.68
N THR A 176 9.48 -23.21 13.16
CA THR A 176 8.29 -23.41 12.32
C THR A 176 7.02 -23.44 13.14
N VAL A 177 6.13 -22.52 12.82
CA VAL A 177 4.79 -22.41 13.41
C VAL A 177 3.76 -22.87 12.39
N LYS A 178 2.95 -23.84 12.79
CA LYS A 178 1.74 -24.26 12.06
C LYS A 178 0.56 -23.43 12.59
N ILE A 179 -0.15 -22.80 11.66
CA ILE A 179 -1.32 -21.99 11.95
C ILE A 179 -2.53 -22.74 11.38
N VAL A 180 -3.51 -23.05 12.23
CA VAL A 180 -4.76 -23.69 11.83
C VAL A 180 -5.90 -22.70 12.01
N ILE A 181 -6.67 -22.47 10.95
CA ILE A 181 -7.76 -21.51 10.97
C ILE A 181 -9.02 -22.18 10.44
N LYS A 182 -10.05 -22.22 11.29
CA LYS A 182 -11.35 -22.81 10.97
C LYS A 182 -12.11 -21.85 10.06
N ILE A 183 -12.36 -22.27 8.82
CA ILE A 183 -13.07 -21.47 7.82
C ILE A 183 -14.15 -22.31 7.14
N ARG A 184 -15.30 -21.69 6.88
CA ARG A 184 -16.42 -22.30 6.15
C ARG A 184 -16.36 -22.05 4.63
N SER A 185 -15.56 -21.06 4.22
CA SER A 185 -15.41 -20.70 2.81
C SER A 185 -14.55 -21.73 2.07
N PRO A 186 -14.97 -22.19 0.88
CA PRO A 186 -14.15 -23.06 0.05
C PRO A 186 -12.93 -22.30 -0.51
N TRP A 187 -11.80 -22.99 -0.64
CA TRP A 187 -10.61 -22.52 -1.35
C TRP A 187 -10.17 -23.54 -2.39
N LYS A 188 -9.33 -23.13 -3.33
CA LYS A 188 -8.70 -24.00 -4.32
C LYS A 188 -7.25 -24.29 -3.95
N PRO A 189 -6.73 -25.49 -4.25
CA PRO A 189 -5.32 -25.81 -4.06
C PRO A 189 -4.42 -24.77 -4.76
N GLY A 190 -3.35 -24.35 -4.08
CA GLY A 190 -2.41 -23.34 -4.60
C GLY A 190 -2.82 -21.88 -4.39
N GLN A 191 -4.01 -21.59 -3.84
CA GLN A 191 -4.40 -20.22 -3.47
C GLN A 191 -3.55 -19.67 -2.32
N HIS A 192 -3.47 -18.35 -2.25
CA HIS A 192 -2.78 -17.63 -1.18
C HIS A 192 -3.82 -16.81 -0.41
N ILE A 193 -3.63 -16.73 0.91
CA ILE A 193 -4.49 -15.97 1.82
C ILE A 193 -3.67 -14.87 2.47
N TYR A 194 -4.30 -13.72 2.72
CA TYR A 194 -3.71 -12.68 3.54
C TYR A 194 -4.26 -12.79 4.95
N VAL A 195 -3.37 -12.92 5.92
CA VAL A 195 -3.74 -13.01 7.34
C VAL A 195 -3.27 -11.78 8.06
N ARG A 196 -4.15 -11.24 8.91
CA ARG A 196 -3.86 -10.13 9.82
C ARG A 196 -4.00 -10.62 11.26
N PHE A 197 -2.94 -10.49 12.05
CA PHE A 197 -2.91 -10.92 13.45
C PHE A 197 -3.23 -9.74 14.37
N LEU A 198 -4.43 -9.68 14.93
CA LEU A 198 -4.88 -8.50 15.69
C LEU A 198 -4.19 -8.38 17.08
N ALA A 199 -3.53 -9.42 17.57
CA ALA A 199 -2.90 -9.43 18.90
C ALA A 199 -1.41 -9.01 18.92
N LEU A 200 -0.78 -8.80 17.76
CA LEU A 200 0.69 -8.61 17.64
C LEU A 200 1.13 -7.13 17.53
N GLY A 201 0.53 -6.24 18.33
CA GLY A 201 0.99 -4.85 18.48
C GLY A 201 1.09 -4.06 17.16
N ILE A 202 2.26 -3.51 16.84
CA ILE A 202 2.51 -2.68 15.63
C ILE A 202 2.29 -3.47 14.33
N HIS A 203 2.49 -4.80 14.35
CA HIS A 203 2.21 -5.69 13.21
C HIS A 203 0.72 -6.05 13.07
N SER A 204 -0.13 -5.58 13.98
CA SER A 204 -1.58 -5.78 13.89
C SER A 204 -2.21 -5.05 12.72
N LEU A 205 -1.51 -4.12 12.05
CA LEU A 205 -2.00 -3.38 10.89
C LEU A 205 -1.52 -3.97 9.54
N THR A 206 -0.61 -4.94 9.55
CA THR A 206 -0.03 -5.52 8.33
C THR A 206 -0.71 -6.82 7.93
N PHE A 207 -0.94 -6.98 6.63
CA PHE A 207 -1.46 -8.21 6.03
C PHE A 207 -0.29 -9.01 5.46
N HIS A 208 -0.17 -10.27 5.87
CA HIS A 208 0.91 -11.13 5.44
C HIS A 208 0.37 -12.21 4.49
N PRO A 209 0.95 -12.35 3.27
CA PRO A 209 0.57 -13.41 2.35
C PRO A 209 1.09 -14.76 2.84
N PHE A 210 0.22 -15.75 2.92
CA PHE A 210 0.56 -17.13 3.21
C PHE A 210 -0.01 -18.06 2.15
N LYS A 211 0.74 -19.11 1.83
CA LYS A 211 0.25 -20.18 0.96
C LYS A 211 -0.60 -21.13 1.78
N ILE A 212 -1.74 -21.55 1.21
CA ILE A 212 -2.58 -22.55 1.85
C ILE A 212 -1.94 -23.93 1.62
N CYS A 213 -1.61 -24.63 2.71
CA CYS A 213 -0.95 -25.94 2.69
C CYS A 213 -1.92 -27.10 2.96
N SER A 214 -3.22 -26.84 3.11
CA SER A 214 -4.26 -27.87 3.25
C SER A 214 -5.20 -27.91 2.05
N LEU A 215 -5.85 -29.06 1.85
CA LEU A 215 -6.91 -29.25 0.86
C LEU A 215 -8.27 -28.89 1.49
N PRO A 216 -9.20 -28.31 0.72
CA PRO A 216 -10.56 -28.06 1.19
C PRO A 216 -11.25 -29.41 1.46
N SER A 217 -11.88 -29.55 2.63
CA SER A 217 -12.75 -30.70 2.89
C SER A 217 -14.12 -30.48 2.24
N THR A 218 -14.78 -31.57 1.89
CA THR A 218 -16.12 -31.57 1.26
C THR A 218 -17.24 -31.31 2.29
N ASP A 219 -16.93 -31.45 3.58
CA ASP A 219 -17.92 -31.46 4.68
C ASP A 219 -18.25 -30.06 5.24
N GLY A 220 -17.75 -28.98 4.63
CA GLY A 220 -18.09 -27.59 4.98
C GLY A 220 -17.44 -27.03 6.26
N ASN A 221 -16.83 -27.86 7.10
CA ASN A 221 -15.93 -27.44 8.18
C ASN A 221 -14.49 -27.71 7.75
N ASN A 222 -13.82 -26.67 7.28
CA ASN A 222 -12.49 -26.80 6.72
C ASN A 222 -11.42 -26.19 7.63
N ASP A 223 -10.37 -26.98 7.89
CA ASP A 223 -9.17 -26.52 8.59
C ASP A 223 -8.16 -26.02 7.57
N MET A 224 -8.03 -24.69 7.49
CA MET A 224 -6.99 -24.05 6.68
C MET A 224 -5.67 -24.09 7.44
N VAL A 225 -4.66 -24.77 6.87
CA VAL A 225 -3.35 -24.95 7.49
C VAL A 225 -2.31 -24.11 6.74
N LEU A 226 -1.56 -23.31 7.49
CA LEU A 226 -0.45 -22.48 7.02
C LEU A 226 0.82 -22.84 7.79
N TYR A 227 1.96 -22.83 7.12
CA TYR A 227 3.28 -22.97 7.76
C TYR A 227 4.06 -21.67 7.62
N VAL A 228 4.60 -21.19 8.74
CA VAL A 228 5.43 -19.98 8.81
C VAL A 228 6.78 -20.37 9.39
N LYS A 229 7.85 -19.96 8.69
CA LYS A 229 9.22 -20.06 9.17
C LYS A 229 9.63 -18.76 9.84
#